data_AF-A0A2D6ZK16-F1
#
_entry.id   AF-A0A2D6ZK16-F1
#
_cell.length_a   1.000
_cell.length_b   1.000
_cell.length_c   1.000
_cell.angle_alpha   90.00
_cell.angle_beta   90.00
_cell.angle_gamma   90.00
#
_symmetry.space_group_name_H-M   'P 1'
#
loop_
_entity.id
_entity.type
_entity.pdbx_description
1 polymer ?
#
loop_
_entity_poly.entity_id
_entity_poly.type
_entity_poly.pdbx_seq_one_letter_code
_entity_poly.pdbx_strand_id
1 'polypeptide(L)' 'MVIDGKIYLDILRFEGDSVKVGVKAPKNVTVYRKEIYDEILESNKAAAAGPNKQDIQSILTKK' A
#
# COMPACT_ATOMS: atom_id res chain seq x y z
N MET A 1 6.65 -16.45 12.85
CA MET A 1 7.32 -16.44 11.52
C MET A 1 8.32 -15.29 11.49
N VAL A 2 9.49 -15.45 10.87
CA VAL A 2 10.52 -14.39 10.79
C VAL A 2 10.81 -14.05 9.33
N ILE A 3 10.82 -12.77 8.98
CA ILE A 3 11.15 -12.25 7.64
C ILE A 3 12.38 -11.34 7.76
N ASP A 4 13.38 -11.56 6.89
CA ASP A 4 14.63 -10.79 6.81
C ASP A 4 15.41 -10.69 8.14
N GLY A 5 15.19 -11.62 9.06
CA GLY A 5 15.82 -11.65 10.38
C GLY A 5 15.44 -10.48 11.31
N LYS A 6 14.55 -9.58 10.90
CA LYS A 6 14.20 -8.34 11.64
C LYS A 6 12.71 -8.17 11.86
N ILE A 7 11.87 -8.86 11.08
CA ILE A 7 10.42 -8.77 11.16
C ILE A 7 9.91 -10.08 11.76
N TYR A 8 9.16 -9.98 12.86
CA TYR A 8 8.57 -11.11 13.56
C TYR A 8 7.06 -11.02 13.46
N LEU A 9 6.42 -12.15 13.11
CA LEU A 9 4.97 -12.28 13.08
C LEU A 9 4.54 -13.33 14.10
N ASP A 10 3.61 -12.93 14.94
CA ASP A 10 3.02 -13.74 16.01
C ASP A 10 1.50 -13.77 15.86
N ILE A 11 0.90 -14.94 16.06
CA ILE A 11 -0.56 -15.05 16.12
C ILE A 11 -0.98 -14.80 17.57
N LEU A 12 -1.68 -13.70 17.80
CA LEU A 12 -2.08 -13.30 19.14
C LEU A 12 -3.32 -14.04 19.62
N ARG A 13 -4.34 -14.16 18.75
CA ARG A 13 -5.60 -14.83 19.09
C ARG A 13 -6.39 -15.17 17.82
N PHE A 14 -7.22 -16.21 17.93
CA PHE A 14 -8.28 -16.54 16.98
C PHE A 14 -9.63 -16.09 17.57
N GLU A 15 -10.40 -15.31 16.81
CA GLU A 15 -11.74 -14.85 17.16
C GLU A 15 -12.71 -15.25 16.03
N GLY A 16 -13.27 -16.45 16.14
CA GLY A 16 -14.13 -17.02 15.10
C GLY A 16 -13.39 -17.10 13.76
N ASP A 17 -13.89 -16.36 12.76
CA ASP A 17 -13.30 -16.24 11.42
C ASP A 17 -12.13 -15.23 11.33
N SER A 18 -11.93 -14.41 12.36
CA SER A 18 -10.88 -13.38 12.38
C SER A 18 -9.66 -13.82 13.17
N VAL A 19 -8.47 -13.56 12.63
CA VAL A 19 -7.20 -13.84 13.31
C VAL A 19 -6.49 -12.54 13.64
N LYS A 20 -6.14 -12.37 14.92
CA LYS A 20 -5.35 -11.24 15.38
C LYS A 20 -3.86 -11.56 15.20
N VAL A 21 -3.21 -10.86 14.29
CA VAL A 21 -1.78 -11.01 14.00
C VAL A 21 -1.01 -9.85 14.62
N GLY A 22 -0.01 -10.17 15.44
CA GLY A 22 1.01 -9.24 15.92
C GLY A 22 2.16 -9.19 14.93
N VAL A 23 2.57 -7.98 14.56
CA VAL A 23 3.74 -7.76 13.70
C VAL A 23 4.72 -6.88 14.46
N LYS A 24 5.94 -7.38 14.64
CA LYS A 24 7.05 -6.65 15.28
C LYS A 24 8.15 -6.44 14.24
N ALA A 25 8.30 -5.20 13.80
CA ALA A 25 9.31 -4.77 12.84
C ALA A 25 10.06 -3.54 13.37
N PRO A 26 11.31 -3.31 12.95
CA PRO A 26 12.04 -2.08 13.27
C PRO A 26 11.35 -0.85 12.65
N LYS A 27 11.52 0.33 13.26
CA LYS A 27 10.89 1.59 12.80
C LYS A 27 11.23 2.01 11.36
N ASN A 28 12.34 1.50 10.81
CA ASN A 28 12.75 1.78 9.44
C ASN A 28 11.95 1.00 8.38
N VAL A 29 11.17 -0.01 8.80
CA VAL A 29 10.34 -0.82 7.90
C VAL A 29 8.89 -0.47 8.15
N THR A 30 8.24 0.13 7.16
CA THR A 30 6.82 0.46 7.24
C THR A 30 5.97 -0.75 6.90
N VAL A 31 5.02 -1.09 7.77
CA VAL A 31 4.10 -2.21 7.61
C VAL A 31 2.73 -1.69 7.21
N TYR A 32 2.19 -2.19 6.12
CA TYR A 32 0.85 -1.84 5.61
C TYR A 32 -0.03 -3.08 5.49
N ARG A 33 -1.35 -2.87 5.52
CA ARG A 33 -2.30 -3.88 5.08
C ARG A 33 -2.18 -4.04 3.56
N LYS A 34 -2.31 -5.27 3.09
CA LYS A 34 -2.13 -5.62 1.68
C LYS A 34 -3.05 -4.80 0.76
N GLU A 35 -4.34 -4.76 1.06
CA GLU A 35 -5.34 -4.01 0.28
C GLU A 35 -4.96 -2.54 0.07
N ILE A 36 -4.56 -1.86 1.14
CA ILE A 36 -4.17 -0.45 1.11
C ILE A 36 -2.89 -0.25 0.30
N TYR A 37 -1.93 -1.17 0.46
CA TYR A 37 -0.69 -1.11 -0.32
C TYR A 37 -0.94 -1.30 -1.82
N ASP A 38 -1.81 -2.24 -2.18
CA ASP A 38 -2.19 -2.49 -3.58
C ASP A 38 -2.90 -1.28 -4.20
N GLU A 39 -3.84 -0.65 -3.50
CA GLU A 39 -4.52 0.56 -3.97
C GLU A 39 -3.56 1.74 -4.19
N ILE A 40 -2.64 1.97 -3.23
CA ILE A 40 -1.63 3.03 -3.35
C ILE A 40 -0.72 2.73 -4.55
N LEU A 41 -0.31 1.47 -4.73
CA LEU A 41 0.54 1.07 -5.83
C LEU A 41 -0.15 1.28 -7.19
N GLU A 42 -1.44 0.94 -7.29
CA GLU A 42 -2.23 1.16 -8.50
C GLU A 42 -2.41 2.64 -8.80
N SER A 43 -2.76 3.45 -7.80
CA SER A 43 -2.88 4.90 -7.94
C SER A 43 -1.56 5.54 -8.40
N ASN A 44 -0.43 5.13 -7.80
CA ASN A 44 0.89 5.61 -8.20
C ASN A 44 1.24 5.21 -9.64
N LYS A 45 0.87 4.00 -10.08
CA LYS A 45 1.06 3.57 -11.48
C LYS A 45 0.22 4.40 -12.45
N ALA A 46 -1.05 4.65 -12.11
CA ALA A 46 -1.95 5.48 -12.91
C ALA A 46 -1.43 6.92 -13.02
N ALA A 47 -0.93 7.50 -11.91
CA ALA A 47 -0.33 8.82 -11.91
C ALA A 47 0.99 8.86 -12.71
N ALA A 48 1.83 7.82 -12.59
CA ALA A 48 3.09 7.71 -13.31
C ALA A 48 2.91 7.53 -14.83
N ALA A 49 1.78 7.00 -15.28
CA ALA A 49 1.41 6.96 -16.70
C ALA A 49 1.25 8.37 -17.32
N GLY A 50 1.16 9.40 -16.47
CA GLY A 50 1.12 10.80 -16.86
C GLY A 50 -0.24 11.21 -17.45
N PRO A 51 -0.64 12.49 -17.29
CA PRO A 51 -1.82 13.00 -17.96
C PRO A 51 -1.65 12.92 -19.47
N ASN A 52 -2.67 12.40 -20.16
CA ASN A 52 -2.67 12.36 -21.61
C ASN A 52 -2.55 13.81 -22.12
N LYS A 53 -1.62 14.08 -23.04
CA LYS A 53 -1.36 15.46 -23.53
C LYS A 53 -2.64 16.17 -24.01
N GLN A 54 -3.62 15.40 -24.47
CA GLN A 54 -4.93 15.89 -24.93
C GLN A 54 -5.78 16.49 -23.80
N ASP A 55 -5.73 15.94 -22.58
CA ASP A 55 -6.45 16.46 -21.41
C ASP A 55 -5.85 17.78 -20.91
N ILE A 56 -4.53 17.94 -21.03
CA ILE A 56 -3.86 19.18 -20.62
C ILE A 56 -4.20 20.32 -21.59
N GLN A 57 -4.29 20.02 -22.90
CA GLN A 57 -4.61 21.01 -23.93
C GLN A 57 -6.05 21.53 -23.81
N SER A 58 -7.00 20.68 -23.42
CA SER A 58 -8.41 21.08 -23.26
C SER A 58 -8.63 22.02 -22.06
N ILE A 59 -7.83 21.86 -20.99
CA ILE A 59 -7.85 22.76 -19.82
C ILE A 59 -7.21 24.12 -20.15
N LEU A 60 -6.15 24.12 -20.95
CA LEU A 60 -5.43 25.34 -21.36
C LEU A 60 -6.17 26.16 -22.44
N THR A 61 -6.97 25.51 -23.29
CA THR A 61 -7.66 26.16 -24.42
C THR A 61 -9.03 26.73 -24.03
N LYS A 62 -9.53 26.44 -22.82
CA LYS A 62 -10.80 26.98 -22.32
C LYS A 62 -10.59 28.39 -21.77
N LYS A 63 -10.44 29.37 -22.68
CA LYS A 63 -10.53 30.80 -22.38
C LYS A 63 -11.50 31.47 -23.33
#